data_AF-R7IV98-F1
#
_entry.id   AF-R7IV98-F1
#
_cell.length_a   1.000
_cell.length_b   1.000
_cell.length_c   1.000
_cell.angle_alpha   90.00
_cell.angle_beta   90.00
_cell.angle_gamma   90.00
#
_symmetry.space_group_name_H-M   'P 1'
#
loop_
_entity.id
_entity.type
_entity.pdbx_description
1 polymer ?
#
loop_
_entity_poly.entity_id
_entity_poly.type
_entity_poly.pdbx_seq_one_letter_code
_entity_poly.pdbx_strand_id
1 'polypeptide(L)'
;MNEIRLNLYKRERIREQSRYLRYEEAVGSTGQSQGIYIQFLIAIINYISSIYSRNTDSIALKKVIFIDNPFGAAKDIYIWEPIFKMLKTNNVQLIVPCRGATPAITGRFDVNYVLGQKLVNGRQQTVVVDYYSSVDSEKLDYTTMSYEQGVLDLVMGNNAEFGESI
;
A
#
# COMPACT_ATOMS: atom_id res chain seq x y z
N MET A 1 -29.88 19.36 23.29
CA MET A 1 -28.81 18.57 22.63
C MET A 1 -27.58 19.45 22.62
N ASN A 2 -26.53 19.14 23.38
CA ASN A 2 -25.32 19.96 23.40
C ASN A 2 -24.56 19.76 22.08
N GLU A 3 -24.37 20.84 21.31
CA GLU A 3 -23.51 20.83 20.13
C GLU A 3 -22.06 20.61 20.55
N ILE A 4 -21.59 19.37 20.43
CA ILE A 4 -20.16 19.09 20.50
C ILE A 4 -19.54 19.62 19.20
N ARG A 5 -18.76 20.71 19.29
CA ARG A 5 -18.05 21.29 18.15
C ARG A 5 -16.62 20.73 18.10
N LEU A 6 -16.35 19.90 17.10
CA LEU A 6 -15.02 19.36 16.81
C LEU A 6 -14.27 20.33 15.89
N ASN A 7 -13.21 20.96 16.42
CA ASN A 7 -12.31 21.81 15.64
C ASN A 7 -11.09 20.98 15.19
N LEU A 8 -11.01 20.70 13.89
CA LEU A 8 -9.89 19.99 13.28
C LEU A 8 -8.83 20.98 12.80
N TYR A 9 -7.61 20.86 13.30
CA TYR A 9 -6.46 21.64 12.84
C TYR A 9 -5.60 20.78 11.93
N LYS A 10 -5.40 21.22 10.69
CA LYS A 10 -4.46 20.59 9.77
C LYS A 10 -3.04 20.81 10.31
N ARG A 11 -2.32 19.73 10.60
CA ARG A 11 -0.95 19.79 11.10
C ARG A 11 0.00 20.10 9.94
N GLU A 12 0.31 21.38 9.75
CA GLU A 12 1.30 21.86 8.79
C GLU A 12 2.72 21.87 9.38
N ARG A 13 3.74 21.75 8.51
CA ARG A 13 5.16 21.81 8.93
C ARG A 13 5.56 23.21 9.42
N ILE A 14 4.85 24.25 8.97
CA ILE A 14 5.04 25.66 9.37
C ILE A 14 3.79 26.12 10.11
N ARG A 15 3.92 26.40 11.42
CA ARG A 15 2.79 26.75 12.30
C ARG A 15 2.02 28.00 11.85
N GLU A 16 2.71 28.96 11.26
CA GLU A 16 2.13 30.23 10.75
C GLU A 16 1.21 30.04 9.53
N GLN A 17 1.32 28.90 8.84
CA GLN A 17 0.49 28.56 7.68
C GLN A 17 -0.74 27.72 8.06
N SER A 18 -0.86 27.34 9.33
CA SER A 18 -2.00 26.57 9.85
C SER A 18 -3.25 27.45 9.89
N ARG A 19 -4.08 27.37 8.87
CA ARG A 19 -5.39 28.02 8.84
C ARG A 19 -6.45 27.10 9.45
N TYR A 20 -7.33 27.68 10.25
CA TYR A 20 -8.59 27.01 10.62
C TYR A 20 -9.40 26.81 9.33
N LEU A 21 -9.89 25.59 9.15
CA LEU A 21 -10.68 25.20 7.99
C LEU A 21 -11.96 24.55 8.52
N ARG A 22 -13.13 24.93 8.00
CA ARG A 22 -14.36 24.24 8.38
C ARG A 22 -14.30 22.80 7.87
N TYR A 23 -14.92 21.88 8.60
CA TYR A 23 -14.93 20.47 8.22
C TYR A 23 -15.48 20.25 6.80
N GLU A 24 -16.50 21.02 6.42
CA GLU A 24 -17.11 21.03 5.09
C GLU A 24 -16.14 21.48 3.98
N GLU A 25 -15.16 22.31 4.34
CA GLU A 25 -14.15 22.87 3.44
C GLU A 25 -12.88 22.01 3.42
N ALA A 26 -12.77 21.04 4.35
CA ALA A 26 -11.69 20.08 4.45
C ALA A 26 -11.85 18.99 3.37
N VAL A 27 -11.65 19.38 2.11
CA VAL A 27 -11.66 18.46 0.98
C VAL A 27 -10.38 17.63 1.01
N GLY A 28 -10.48 16.41 1.53
CA GLY A 28 -9.42 15.41 1.41
C GLY A 28 -9.21 15.01 -0.05
N SER A 29 -7.99 14.58 -0.39
CA SER A 29 -7.75 13.97 -1.72
C SER A 29 -8.64 12.74 -1.90
N THR A 30 -8.88 12.31 -3.15
CA THR A 30 -9.65 11.09 -3.44
C THR A 30 -9.13 9.88 -2.64
N GLY A 31 -7.80 9.74 -2.52
CA GLY A 31 -7.16 8.69 -1.72
C GLY A 31 -7.44 8.81 -0.22
N GLN A 32 -7.43 10.03 0.33
CA GLN A 32 -7.75 10.26 1.74
C GLN A 32 -9.21 9.94 2.04
N SER A 33 -10.14 10.38 1.18
CA SER A 33 -11.56 10.08 1.30
C SER A 33 -11.81 8.56 1.24
N GLN A 34 -11.17 7.85 0.30
CA GLN A 34 -11.21 6.39 0.25
C GLN A 34 -10.65 5.74 1.51
N GLY A 35 -9.50 6.20 2.00
CA GLY A 35 -8.89 5.70 3.22
C GLY A 35 -9.81 5.90 4.44
N ILE A 36 -10.53 7.01 4.50
CA ILE A 36 -11.55 7.28 5.53
C ILE A 36 -12.71 6.28 5.40
N TYR A 37 -13.24 6.05 4.20
CA TYR A 37 -14.33 5.08 4.00
C TYR A 37 -13.94 3.66 4.40
N ILE A 38 -12.71 3.23 4.12
CA ILE A 38 -12.21 1.91 4.54
C ILE A 38 -12.13 1.83 6.07
N GLN A 39 -11.63 2.86 6.74
CA GLN A 39 -11.60 2.91 8.21
C GLN A 39 -13.00 2.86 8.81
N PHE A 40 -13.95 3.61 8.27
CA PHE A 40 -15.35 3.55 8.69
C PHE A 40 -15.96 2.17 8.49
N LEU A 41 -15.69 1.52 7.35
CA LEU A 41 -16.15 0.16 7.09
C LEU A 41 -15.64 -0.83 8.16
N ILE A 42 -14.35 -0.77 8.49
CA ILE A 42 -13.75 -1.60 9.53
C ILE A 42 -14.43 -1.33 10.88
N ALA A 43 -14.66 -0.06 11.23
CA ALA A 43 -15.34 0.31 12.46
C ALA A 43 -16.77 -0.23 12.54
N ILE A 44 -17.54 -0.11 11.46
CA ILE A 44 -18.92 -0.61 11.38
C ILE A 44 -18.96 -2.12 11.52
N ILE A 45 -18.10 -2.84 10.79
CA ILE A 45 -18.05 -4.32 10.87
C ILE A 45 -17.69 -4.77 12.28
N ASN A 46 -16.74 -4.10 12.94
CA ASN A 46 -16.39 -4.40 14.33
C ASN A 46 -17.55 -4.13 15.29
N TYR A 47 -18.26 -3.02 15.12
CA TYR A 47 -19.43 -2.69 15.92
C TYR A 47 -20.57 -3.70 15.74
N ILE A 48 -20.89 -4.07 14.51
CA ILE A 48 -21.90 -5.10 14.22
C ILE A 48 -21.46 -6.43 14.85
N SER A 49 -20.21 -6.83 14.65
CA SER A 49 -19.67 -8.07 15.21
C SER A 49 -19.75 -8.10 16.73
N SER A 50 -19.50 -6.97 17.41
CA SER A 50 -19.56 -6.91 18.88
C SER A 50 -20.99 -7.11 19.40
N ILE A 51 -22.01 -6.58 18.72
CA ILE A 51 -23.43 -6.80 19.07
C ILE A 51 -23.78 -8.30 19.05
N TYR A 52 -23.27 -9.04 18.07
CA TYR A 52 -23.59 -10.46 17.90
C TYR A 52 -22.66 -11.42 18.66
N SER A 53 -21.68 -10.89 19.39
CA SER A 53 -20.63 -11.69 20.04
C SER A 53 -21.09 -12.57 21.22
N ARG A 54 -22.31 -12.36 21.75
CA ARG A 54 -22.99 -13.18 22.78
C ARG A 54 -22.03 -13.83 23.81
N ASN A 55 -21.18 -13.02 24.45
CA ASN A 55 -20.17 -13.36 25.49
C ASN A 55 -18.75 -13.69 25.01
N THR A 56 -18.46 -13.61 23.71
CA THR A 56 -17.10 -13.68 23.18
C THR A 56 -16.51 -12.27 23.11
N ASP A 57 -15.24 -12.09 23.46
CA ASP A 57 -14.58 -10.81 23.20
C ASP A 57 -14.66 -10.48 21.70
N SER A 58 -15.17 -9.30 21.37
CA SER A 58 -15.26 -8.79 20.00
C SER A 58 -13.94 -8.81 19.23
N ILE A 59 -12.80 -8.79 19.94
CA ILE A 59 -11.45 -8.90 19.38
C ILE A 59 -11.12 -10.35 18.96
N ALA A 60 -11.71 -11.34 19.62
CA ALA A 60 -11.54 -12.75 19.27
C ALA A 60 -12.33 -13.16 18.01
N LEU A 61 -13.31 -12.34 17.59
CA LEU A 61 -14.05 -12.58 16.36
C LEU A 61 -13.19 -12.30 15.13
N LYS A 62 -13.00 -13.35 14.32
CA LYS A 62 -12.30 -13.27 13.03
C LYS A 62 -13.23 -12.70 11.98
N LYS A 63 -12.81 -11.63 11.31
CA LYS A 63 -13.57 -10.96 10.25
C LYS A 63 -12.76 -10.97 8.96
N VAL A 64 -13.43 -10.99 7.82
CA VAL A 64 -12.77 -10.91 6.50
C VAL A 64 -13.43 -9.80 5.70
N ILE A 65 -12.61 -8.93 5.11
CA ILE A 65 -13.05 -7.89 4.19
C ILE A 65 -12.39 -8.12 2.84
N PHE A 66 -13.20 -8.10 1.78
CA PHE A 66 -12.74 -8.04 0.40
C PHE A 66 -12.92 -6.63 -0.15
N ILE A 67 -11.87 -6.05 -0.74
CA ILE A 67 -11.96 -4.75 -1.42
C ILE A 67 -11.31 -4.86 -2.79
N ASP A 68 -12.09 -4.59 -3.83
CA ASP A 68 -11.59 -4.59 -5.20
C ASP A 68 -10.84 -3.30 -5.52
N ASN A 69 -9.57 -3.46 -5.91
CA ASN A 69 -8.68 -2.42 -6.40
C ASN A 69 -8.63 -1.11 -5.58
N PRO A 70 -8.44 -1.17 -4.24
CA PRO A 70 -8.45 0.01 -3.38
C PRO A 70 -7.22 0.90 -3.56
N PHE A 71 -6.16 0.39 -4.20
CA PHE A 71 -4.96 1.16 -4.50
C PHE A 71 -5.09 2.01 -5.77
N GLY A 72 -6.23 1.98 -6.48
CA GLY A 72 -6.41 2.82 -7.67
C GLY A 72 -6.27 4.31 -7.36
N ALA A 73 -6.90 4.78 -6.28
CA ALA A 73 -6.89 6.17 -5.84
C ALA A 73 -6.11 6.40 -4.53
N ALA A 74 -5.94 5.37 -3.68
CA ALA A 74 -5.15 5.45 -2.44
C ALA A 74 -3.81 4.70 -2.59
N LYS A 75 -2.87 5.24 -3.37
CA LYS A 75 -1.56 4.62 -3.64
C LYS A 75 -0.50 4.88 -2.57
N ASP A 76 -0.71 5.90 -1.76
CA ASP A 76 0.28 6.34 -0.79
C ASP A 76 0.22 5.50 0.49
N ILE A 77 1.38 5.00 0.91
CA ILE A 77 1.49 4.11 2.06
C ILE A 77 1.01 4.74 3.37
N TYR A 78 1.17 6.06 3.54
CA TYR A 78 0.74 6.77 4.76
C TYR A 78 -0.78 6.71 4.98
N ILE A 79 -1.58 6.51 3.92
CA ILE A 79 -3.04 6.31 4.01
C ILE A 79 -3.33 4.92 4.58
N TRP A 80 -2.51 3.94 4.23
CA TRP A 80 -2.71 2.52 4.54
C TRP A 80 -2.12 2.09 5.88
N GLU A 81 -1.05 2.72 6.36
CA GLU A 81 -0.49 2.44 7.69
C GLU A 81 -1.53 2.44 8.83
N PRO A 82 -2.38 3.47 8.97
CA PRO A 82 -3.44 3.44 9.99
C PRO A 82 -4.48 2.36 9.72
N ILE A 83 -4.78 2.07 8.44
CA ILE A 83 -5.73 1.01 8.04
C ILE A 83 -5.19 -0.37 8.46
N PHE A 84 -3.94 -0.69 8.14
CA PHE A 84 -3.30 -1.95 8.52
C PHE A 84 -3.25 -2.12 10.04
N LYS A 85 -2.91 -1.04 10.78
CA LYS A 85 -2.96 -1.07 12.24
C LYS A 85 -4.36 -1.37 12.75
N MET A 86 -5.38 -0.72 12.19
CA MET A 86 -6.78 -0.92 12.58
C MET A 86 -7.26 -2.35 12.26
N LEU A 87 -6.90 -2.91 11.12
CA LEU A 87 -7.19 -4.30 10.74
C LEU A 87 -6.56 -5.28 11.74
N LYS A 88 -5.26 -5.12 12.03
CA LYS A 88 -4.51 -5.99 12.94
C LYS A 88 -5.08 -5.95 14.37
N THR A 89 -5.33 -4.75 14.90
CA THR A 89 -5.90 -4.58 16.24
C THR A 89 -7.28 -5.22 16.38
N ASN A 90 -8.06 -5.27 15.32
CA ASN A 90 -9.44 -5.75 15.35
C ASN A 90 -9.62 -7.18 14.78
N ASN A 91 -8.52 -7.89 14.54
CA ASN A 91 -8.50 -9.25 13.99
C ASN A 91 -9.29 -9.38 12.68
N VAL A 92 -9.05 -8.44 11.78
CA VAL A 92 -9.68 -8.38 10.46
C VAL A 92 -8.68 -8.77 9.39
N GLN A 93 -8.96 -9.84 8.67
CA GLN A 93 -8.25 -10.22 7.47
C GLN A 93 -8.73 -9.34 6.30
N LEU A 94 -7.78 -8.75 5.59
CA LEU A 94 -8.06 -8.00 4.38
C LEU A 94 -7.59 -8.78 3.15
N ILE A 95 -8.45 -8.91 2.15
CA ILE A 95 -8.11 -9.51 0.86
C ILE A 95 -8.36 -8.49 -0.25
N VAL A 96 -7.31 -8.26 -1.04
CA VAL A 96 -7.30 -7.18 -2.04
C VAL A 96 -6.88 -7.71 -3.41
N PRO A 97 -7.82 -8.06 -4.30
CA PRO A 97 -7.51 -8.12 -5.72
C PRO A 97 -7.22 -6.70 -6.22
N CYS A 98 -6.07 -6.50 -6.87
CA CYS A 98 -5.70 -5.17 -7.36
C CYS A 98 -4.74 -5.25 -8.55
N ARG A 99 -4.54 -4.10 -9.21
CA ARG A 99 -3.48 -3.88 -10.19
C ARG A 99 -2.65 -2.68 -9.79
N GLY A 100 -1.34 -2.74 -10.03
CA GLY A 100 -0.44 -1.61 -9.82
C GLY A 100 -0.26 -1.20 -8.35
N ALA A 101 -0.35 -2.15 -7.41
CA ALA A 101 0.08 -1.93 -6.04
C ALA A 101 1.58 -1.64 -6.01
N THR A 102 1.99 -0.63 -5.25
CA THR A 102 3.42 -0.29 -5.10
C THR A 102 4.12 -1.33 -4.23
N PRO A 103 5.43 -1.56 -4.39
CA PRO A 103 6.20 -2.44 -3.51
C PRO A 103 6.07 -2.10 -2.01
N ALA A 104 5.93 -0.80 -1.71
CA ALA A 104 5.71 -0.30 -0.35
C ALA A 104 4.37 -0.76 0.25
N ILE A 105 3.35 -0.98 -0.58
CA ILE A 105 2.05 -1.52 -0.16
C ILE A 105 2.10 -3.05 -0.14
N THR A 106 2.55 -3.71 -1.21
CA THR A 106 2.58 -5.18 -1.28
C THR A 106 3.46 -5.79 -0.20
N GLY A 107 4.55 -5.11 0.16
CA GLY A 107 5.43 -5.52 1.27
C GLY A 107 4.79 -5.44 2.66
N ARG A 108 3.57 -4.89 2.80
CA ARG A 108 2.80 -4.90 4.06
C ARG A 108 1.80 -6.06 4.15
N PHE A 109 1.59 -6.80 3.05
CA PHE A 109 0.72 -7.98 3.04
C PHE A 109 1.55 -9.24 3.28
N ASP A 110 1.21 -9.99 4.33
CA ASP A 110 1.89 -11.24 4.68
C ASP A 110 1.95 -12.24 3.50
N VAL A 111 0.90 -12.25 2.68
CA VAL A 111 0.75 -13.13 1.53
C VAL A 111 0.37 -12.32 0.29
N ASN A 112 1.13 -12.47 -0.78
CA ASN A 112 0.89 -11.86 -2.07
C ASN A 112 0.78 -12.94 -3.15
N TYR A 113 -0.32 -12.92 -3.91
CA TYR A 113 -0.52 -13.80 -5.06
C TYR A 113 -0.36 -12.99 -6.35
N VAL A 114 0.70 -13.26 -7.11
CA VAL A 114 0.95 -12.58 -8.39
C VAL A 114 0.38 -13.43 -9.52
N LEU A 115 -0.61 -12.89 -10.22
CA LEU A 115 -1.26 -13.56 -11.34
C LEU A 115 -0.57 -13.18 -12.66
N GLY A 116 0.07 -14.17 -13.27
CA GLY A 116 0.62 -14.10 -14.63
C GLY A 116 -0.29 -14.80 -15.64
N GLN A 117 -0.02 -14.60 -16.93
CA GLN A 117 -0.70 -15.30 -18.01
C GLN A 117 0.32 -15.98 -18.91
N LYS A 118 0.05 -17.23 -19.30
CA LYS A 118 0.86 -17.98 -20.26
C LYS A 118 -0.05 -18.59 -21.32
N LEU A 119 0.41 -18.61 -22.57
CA LEU A 119 -0.27 -19.34 -23.63
C LEU A 119 0.29 -20.77 -23.68
N VAL A 120 -0.55 -21.76 -23.45
CA VAL A 120 -0.18 -23.19 -23.50
C VAL A 120 -1.18 -23.89 -24.41
N ASN A 121 -0.68 -24.53 -25.48
CA ASN A 121 -1.50 -25.25 -26.46
C ASN A 121 -2.64 -24.39 -27.05
N GLY A 122 -2.37 -23.12 -27.37
CA GLY A 122 -3.37 -22.20 -27.91
C GLY A 122 -4.41 -21.70 -26.90
N ARG A 123 -4.31 -22.06 -25.62
CA ARG A 123 -5.20 -21.61 -24.54
C ARG A 123 -4.47 -20.69 -23.59
N GLN A 124 -5.16 -19.65 -23.15
CA GLN A 124 -4.67 -18.76 -22.11
C GLN A 124 -4.81 -19.45 -20.75
N GLN A 125 -3.70 -19.61 -20.03
CA GLN A 125 -3.63 -20.20 -18.71
C GLN A 125 -3.18 -19.14 -17.71
N THR A 126 -3.90 -19.00 -16.60
CA THR A 126 -3.47 -18.17 -15.47
C THR A 126 -2.42 -18.93 -14.67
N VAL A 127 -1.27 -18.32 -14.46
CA VAL A 127 -0.20 -18.83 -13.61
C VAL A 127 -0.19 -18.02 -12.32
N VAL A 128 -0.14 -18.69 -11.18
CA VAL A 128 -0.07 -18.04 -9.87
C VAL A 128 1.34 -18.21 -9.33
N VAL A 129 1.95 -17.11 -8.91
CA VAL A 129 3.22 -17.11 -8.18
C VAL A 129 2.96 -16.56 -6.79
N ASP A 130 3.26 -17.37 -5.77
CA ASP A 130 3.02 -17.03 -4.38
C ASP A 130 4.28 -16.36 -3.81
N TYR A 131 4.10 -15.21 -3.15
CA TYR A 131 5.15 -14.49 -2.46
C TYR A 131 4.74 -14.21 -1.01
N TYR A 132 5.52 -14.72 -0.06
CA TYR A 132 5.32 -14.46 1.37
C TYR A 132 6.27 -13.35 1.80
N SER A 133 5.74 -12.23 2.30
CA SER A 133 6.59 -11.16 2.80
C SER A 133 7.07 -11.51 4.21
N SER A 134 8.25 -12.11 4.34
CA SER A 134 8.91 -12.31 5.64
C SER A 134 9.75 -11.09 6.04
N VAL A 135 9.24 -9.87 5.82
CA VAL A 135 9.97 -8.64 6.13
C VAL A 135 9.57 -8.16 7.51
N ASP A 136 10.46 -8.38 8.48
CA ASP A 136 10.37 -7.81 9.81
C ASP A 136 10.52 -6.29 9.69
N SER A 137 9.41 -5.57 9.80
CA SER A 137 9.33 -4.12 9.51
C SER A 137 10.23 -3.25 10.40
N GLU A 138 10.78 -3.80 11.49
CA GLU A 138 11.73 -3.13 12.39
C GLU A 138 13.19 -3.20 11.92
N LYS A 139 13.52 -3.97 10.86
CA LYS A 139 14.91 -4.16 10.37
C LYS A 139 15.27 -3.43 9.08
N LEU A 140 14.41 -2.55 8.57
CA LEU A 140 14.69 -1.73 7.39
C LEU A 140 15.57 -0.52 7.76
N ASP A 141 16.77 -0.79 8.27
CA ASP A 141 17.84 0.20 8.31
C ASP A 141 18.38 0.41 6.89
N TYR A 142 18.35 1.65 6.43
CA TYR A 142 18.85 2.06 5.12
C TYR A 142 20.34 1.72 5.01
N THR A 143 20.68 0.62 4.34
CA THR A 143 22.05 0.41 3.86
C THR A 143 22.20 1.16 2.55
N THR A 144 23.03 2.20 2.54
CA THR A 144 23.42 2.93 1.35
C THR A 144 24.05 1.96 0.35
N MET A 145 23.37 1.68 -0.76
CA MET A 145 23.94 0.91 -1.85
C MET A 145 24.98 1.75 -2.59
N SER A 146 26.26 1.40 -2.46
CA SER A 146 27.32 1.88 -3.34
C SER A 146 27.21 1.14 -4.68
N TYR A 147 26.76 1.82 -5.73
CA TYR A 147 26.88 1.30 -7.09
C TYR A 147 28.32 1.50 -7.57
N GLU A 148 29.06 0.41 -7.78
CA GLU A 148 30.22 0.44 -8.67
C GLU A 148 29.76 0.11 -10.09
N GLN A 149 29.89 1.09 -10.98
CA GLN A 149 29.58 0.94 -12.39
C GLN A 149 30.72 0.15 -13.06
N GLY A 150 30.49 -1.14 -13.32
CA GLY A 150 31.42 -1.95 -14.11
C GLY A 150 31.53 -1.40 -15.53
N VAL A 151 32.73 -0.94 -15.91
CA VAL A 151 33.05 -0.55 -17.29
C VAL A 151 33.10 -1.82 -18.14
N LEU A 152 32.31 -1.84 -19.21
CA LEU A 152 32.31 -2.92 -20.19
C LEU A 152 33.41 -2.64 -21.23
N ASP A 153 34.53 -3.35 -21.16
CA ASP A 153 35.58 -3.26 -22.19
C ASP A 153 35.09 -3.90 -23.50
N LEU A 154 34.75 -3.05 -24.46
CA LEU A 154 34.50 -3.44 -25.84
C LEU A 154 35.84 -3.66 -26.55
N VAL A 155 36.25 -4.93 -26.67
CA VAL A 155 37.34 -5.32 -27.58
C VAL A 155 36.86 -5.13 -29.01
N MET A 156 37.13 -3.95 -29.58
CA MET A 156 37.03 -3.72 -31.02
C MET A 156 38.23 -4.37 -31.69
N GLY A 157 37.99 -5.43 -32.45
CA GLY A 157 38.99 -6.06 -33.30
C GLY A 157 39.53 -5.07 -34.31
N ASN A 158 40.84 -4.90 -34.32
CA ASN A 158 41.60 -4.22 -35.37
C ASN A 158 41.17 -4.74 -36.74
N ASN A 159 40.75 -3.82 -37.63
CA ASN A 159 41.04 -3.82 -39.06
C ASN A 159 40.42 -2.59 -39.72
N ALA A 160 41.18 -1.49 -39.75
CA ALA A 160 41.10 -0.50 -40.82
C ALA A 160 42.36 0.39 -40.74
N GLU A 161 43.37 0.02 -41.52
CA GLU A 161 44.47 0.92 -41.87
C GLU A 161 43.90 2.15 -42.59
N PHE A 162 44.13 3.34 -42.04
CA PHE A 162 44.11 4.57 -42.82
C PHE A 162 45.45 5.25 -42.61
N GLY A 163 46.26 5.19 -43.67
CA GLY A 163 47.54 5.89 -43.76
C GLY A 163 47.34 7.39 -43.80
N GLU A 164 48.25 8.10 -43.15
CA GLU A 164 48.48 9.53 -43.36
C GLU A 164 49.22 9.74 -44.69
N SER A 165 48.77 10.72 -45.47
CA SER A 165 49.68 11.53 -46.30
C SER A 165 49.00 12.83 -46.78
N ILE A 166 49.52 13.95 -46.24
CA ILE A 166 49.56 15.36 -46.71
C ILE A 166 48.24 16.11 -46.91
#